data_AF-A0A7R9UDQ6-F1
#
_entry.id   AF-A0A7R9UDQ6-F1
#
_cell.length_a   1.000
_cell.length_b   1.000
_cell.length_c   1.000
_cell.angle_alpha   90.00
_cell.angle_beta   90.00
_cell.angle_gamma   90.00
#
_symmetry.space_group_name_H-M   'P 1'
#
loop_
_entity.id
_entity.type
_entity.pdbx_description
1 polymer ?
#
loop_
_entity_poly.entity_id
_entity_poly.type
_entity_poly.pdbx_seq_one_letter_code
_entity_poly.pdbx_strand_id
1 'polypeptide(L)'
;KVRFLGFSSHAPTPLILRAIETNEFDYVNLHYHWIGSYVSTGTNTTPEADGNLAAIRAAHERDMGIFIISAFDKGGKLYEPSETLTAATAPLTPMQFGALWLWTHDPEVHTIVCGAARPSDLDEHVKTAVELLSQAPSVVPPIILRLRQMWEMTGSKFVDASGMQEIPDTPFHRSWWLGLPNAFEHPGGSPLPLIVWLAMLVEAFDMVDYASERFAMLQKNVSRGSWASWTPGVPLGMYGSDDETVEDLTARGCHYAPTVIAAVRWIQSELSS
;
A
#
# COMPACT_ATOMS: atom_id res chain seq x y z
N LYS A 1 -34.00 -9.68 -10.84
CA LYS A 1 -33.77 -8.25 -11.18
C LYS A 1 -32.27 -7.93 -11.25
N VAL A 2 -31.43 -8.52 -10.39
CA VAL A 2 -29.96 -8.46 -10.47
C VAL A 2 -29.45 -9.58 -11.39
N ARG A 3 -28.46 -9.29 -12.25
CA ARG A 3 -27.79 -10.28 -13.14
C ARG A 3 -26.46 -10.78 -12.59
N PHE A 4 -25.71 -9.88 -11.95
CA PHE A 4 -24.43 -10.18 -11.30
C PHE A 4 -24.42 -9.57 -9.91
N LEU A 5 -23.91 -10.30 -8.94
CA LEU A 5 -23.79 -9.94 -7.54
C LEU A 5 -22.30 -9.89 -7.18
N GLY A 6 -21.83 -8.75 -6.69
CA GLY A 6 -20.46 -8.62 -6.21
C GLY A 6 -20.39 -7.94 -4.86
N PHE A 7 -19.18 -7.88 -4.29
CA PHE A 7 -18.92 -7.19 -3.04
C PHE A 7 -17.74 -6.24 -3.13
N SER A 8 -17.75 -5.21 -2.29
CA SER A 8 -16.64 -4.30 -2.07
C SER A 8 -16.20 -4.42 -0.62
N SER A 9 -14.90 -4.46 -0.36
CA SER A 9 -14.44 -4.64 1.01
C SER A 9 -13.13 -3.91 1.30
N HIS A 10 -13.02 -3.50 2.55
CA HIS A 10 -11.76 -3.12 3.19
C HIS A 10 -11.39 -4.13 4.28
N ALA A 11 -12.09 -5.27 4.41
CA ALA A 11 -11.86 -6.23 5.49
C ALA A 11 -10.42 -6.77 5.50
N PRO A 12 -9.97 -7.39 6.62
CA PRO A 12 -8.76 -8.18 6.62
C PRO A 12 -8.80 -9.25 5.51
N THR A 13 -7.68 -9.50 4.84
CA THR A 13 -7.58 -10.48 3.74
C THR A 13 -8.16 -11.86 4.08
N PRO A 14 -7.98 -12.44 5.28
CA PRO A 14 -8.60 -13.71 5.63
C PRO A 14 -10.15 -13.69 5.56
N LEU A 15 -10.79 -12.56 5.85
CA LEU A 15 -12.25 -12.43 5.72
C LEU A 15 -12.66 -12.27 4.25
N ILE A 16 -11.86 -11.55 3.45
CA ILE A 16 -12.08 -11.44 2.00
C ILE A 16 -11.98 -12.81 1.34
N LEU A 17 -10.95 -13.59 1.69
CA LEU A 17 -10.76 -14.96 1.21
C LEU A 17 -11.98 -15.84 1.53
N ARG A 18 -12.45 -15.83 2.78
CA ARG A 18 -13.66 -16.59 3.15
C ARG A 18 -14.90 -16.20 2.33
N ALA A 19 -15.05 -14.91 1.97
CA ALA A 19 -16.15 -14.45 1.13
C ALA A 19 -15.99 -14.90 -0.33
N ILE A 20 -14.77 -14.91 -0.87
CA ILE A 20 -14.46 -15.45 -2.20
C ILE A 20 -14.70 -16.96 -2.24
N GLU A 21 -14.30 -17.68 -1.19
CA GLU A 21 -14.42 -19.13 -1.06
C GLU A 21 -15.88 -19.62 -1.03
N THR A 22 -16.84 -18.78 -0.68
CA THR A 22 -18.26 -19.17 -0.76
C THR A 22 -18.72 -19.39 -2.20
N ASN A 23 -18.03 -18.79 -3.19
CA ASN A 23 -18.38 -18.86 -4.60
C ASN A 23 -19.80 -18.33 -4.92
N GLU A 24 -20.29 -17.39 -4.11
CA GLU A 24 -21.64 -16.79 -4.22
C GLU A 24 -21.63 -15.45 -4.98
N PHE A 25 -20.47 -14.97 -5.41
CA PHE A 25 -20.26 -13.63 -5.97
C PHE A 25 -19.57 -13.69 -7.33
N ASP A 26 -20.03 -12.87 -8.27
CA ASP A 26 -19.50 -12.74 -9.63
C ASP A 26 -18.30 -11.79 -9.74
N TYR A 27 -18.17 -10.81 -8.83
CA TYR A 27 -17.05 -9.85 -8.87
C TYR A 27 -16.71 -9.24 -7.51
N VAL A 28 -15.45 -8.79 -7.35
CA VAL A 28 -14.94 -8.14 -6.14
C VAL A 28 -14.29 -6.79 -6.46
N ASN A 29 -14.56 -5.78 -5.62
CA ASN A 29 -13.90 -4.48 -5.63
C ASN A 29 -12.86 -4.40 -4.49
N LEU A 30 -11.57 -4.29 -4.82
CA LEU A 30 -10.44 -4.28 -3.87
C LEU A 30 -9.47 -3.13 -4.13
N HIS A 31 -8.62 -2.84 -3.15
CA HIS A 31 -7.47 -1.93 -3.29
C HIS A 31 -6.21 -2.77 -3.48
N TYR A 32 -5.62 -2.73 -4.66
CA TYR A 32 -4.40 -3.45 -5.01
C TYR A 32 -3.58 -2.54 -5.91
N HIS A 33 -2.35 -2.20 -5.54
CA HIS A 33 -1.51 -1.24 -6.26
C HIS A 33 -0.04 -1.64 -6.17
N TRP A 34 0.79 -1.08 -7.05
CA TRP A 34 2.23 -1.34 -7.04
C TRP A 34 2.89 -0.92 -5.72
N ILE A 35 2.52 0.25 -5.18
CA ILE A 35 3.06 0.74 -3.90
C ILE A 35 2.57 -0.05 -2.69
N GLY A 36 1.60 -0.96 -2.83
CA GLY A 36 1.01 -1.71 -1.72
C GLY A 36 -0.50 -1.90 -1.87
N SER A 37 -1.05 -2.80 -1.06
CA SER A 37 -2.50 -3.04 -0.99
C SER A 37 -3.11 -2.38 0.24
N TYR A 38 -4.40 -2.02 0.18
CA TYR A 38 -5.10 -1.49 1.35
C TYR A 38 -6.09 -2.49 1.97
N VAL A 39 -5.97 -2.68 3.28
CA VAL A 39 -6.90 -3.43 4.14
C VAL A 39 -7.07 -2.73 5.49
N SER A 40 -8.23 -2.92 6.14
CA SER A 40 -8.63 -2.24 7.39
C SER A 40 -7.76 -2.60 8.59
N THR A 41 -6.97 -3.66 8.51
CA THR A 41 -5.95 -3.98 9.51
C THR A 41 -4.81 -2.97 9.55
N GLY A 42 -4.64 -2.15 8.49
CA GLY A 42 -3.48 -1.28 8.32
C GLY A 42 -2.21 -2.04 7.94
N THR A 43 -2.30 -3.35 7.67
CA THR A 43 -1.21 -4.16 7.08
C THR A 43 -1.21 -3.93 5.58
N ASN A 44 -0.80 -2.72 5.18
CA ASN A 44 -0.54 -2.41 3.78
C ASN A 44 0.86 -2.89 3.46
N THR A 45 1.04 -4.14 3.07
CA THR A 45 2.34 -4.61 2.62
C THR A 45 2.33 -4.84 1.10
N THR A 46 3.53 -4.81 0.52
CA THR A 46 3.80 -4.81 -0.92
C THR A 46 3.26 -6.07 -1.59
N PRO A 47 3.24 -6.22 -2.93
CA PRO A 47 2.84 -7.48 -3.57
C PRO A 47 3.60 -8.73 -3.06
N GLU A 48 4.74 -8.55 -2.40
CA GLU A 48 5.57 -9.63 -1.87
C GLU A 48 5.25 -9.99 -0.41
N ALA A 49 4.36 -9.24 0.25
CA ALA A 49 3.94 -9.47 1.63
C ALA A 49 2.55 -8.91 1.91
N ASP A 50 1.69 -9.71 2.52
CA ASP A 50 0.34 -9.40 3.02
C ASP A 50 -0.41 -8.17 2.48
N GLY A 51 -1.57 -8.41 1.90
CA GLY A 51 -2.39 -7.40 1.27
C GLY A 51 -3.53 -8.08 0.54
N ASN A 52 -3.98 -7.52 -0.57
CA ASN A 52 -5.05 -8.15 -1.34
C ASN A 52 -4.55 -9.20 -2.34
N LEU A 53 -3.23 -9.39 -2.55
CA LEU A 53 -2.73 -10.33 -3.57
C LEU A 53 -3.30 -11.75 -3.41
N ALA A 54 -3.36 -12.29 -2.18
CA ALA A 54 -3.96 -13.60 -1.94
C ALA A 54 -5.44 -13.64 -2.34
N ALA A 55 -6.20 -12.58 -2.05
CA ALA A 55 -7.59 -12.44 -2.48
C ALA A 55 -7.71 -12.26 -4.00
N ILE A 56 -6.81 -11.51 -4.64
CA ILE A 56 -6.76 -11.34 -6.10
C ILE A 56 -6.51 -12.72 -6.76
N ARG A 57 -5.54 -13.51 -6.28
CA ARG A 57 -5.28 -14.87 -6.77
C ARG A 57 -6.49 -15.78 -6.59
N ALA A 58 -7.11 -15.79 -5.40
CA ALA A 58 -8.27 -16.61 -5.12
C ALA A 58 -9.50 -16.26 -5.98
N ALA A 59 -9.69 -14.96 -6.28
CA ALA A 59 -10.72 -14.48 -7.19
C ALA A 59 -10.42 -14.91 -8.63
N HIS A 60 -9.19 -14.75 -9.08
CA HIS A 60 -8.74 -15.15 -10.43
C HIS A 60 -8.92 -16.66 -10.65
N GLU A 61 -8.55 -17.50 -9.67
CA GLU A 61 -8.75 -18.95 -9.72
C GLU A 61 -10.22 -19.39 -9.85
N ARG A 62 -11.17 -18.50 -9.53
CA ARG A 62 -12.62 -18.75 -9.55
C ARG A 62 -13.33 -18.05 -10.70
N ASP A 63 -12.60 -17.47 -11.65
CA ASP A 63 -13.17 -16.69 -12.76
C ASP A 63 -14.06 -15.52 -12.26
N MET A 64 -13.71 -14.97 -11.09
CA MET A 64 -14.42 -13.85 -10.49
C MET A 64 -13.89 -12.54 -11.07
N GLY A 65 -14.78 -11.62 -11.44
CA GLY A 65 -14.39 -10.30 -11.93
C GLY A 65 -13.61 -9.51 -10.87
N ILE A 66 -12.48 -8.91 -11.24
CA ILE A 66 -11.60 -8.18 -10.32
C ILE A 66 -11.58 -6.70 -10.70
N PHE A 67 -12.06 -5.87 -9.79
CA PHE A 67 -12.15 -4.42 -9.94
C PHE A 67 -11.23 -3.74 -8.94
N ILE A 68 -10.23 -3.01 -9.43
CA ILE A 68 -9.36 -2.22 -8.58
C ILE A 68 -9.94 -0.82 -8.43
N ILE A 69 -10.36 -0.51 -7.20
CA ILE A 69 -10.95 0.77 -6.85
C ILE A 69 -9.88 1.74 -6.36
N SER A 70 -10.09 3.04 -6.64
CA SER A 70 -9.18 4.12 -6.23
C SER A 70 -7.72 3.95 -6.69
N ALA A 71 -7.51 3.32 -7.85
CA ALA A 71 -6.18 2.94 -8.34
C ALA A 71 -5.17 4.10 -8.41
N PHE A 72 -5.66 5.33 -8.65
CA PHE A 72 -4.82 6.52 -8.80
C PHE A 72 -4.81 7.39 -7.54
N ASP A 73 -5.88 7.42 -6.73
CA ASP A 73 -5.91 8.16 -5.47
C ASP A 73 -5.23 7.37 -4.35
N LYS A 74 -5.82 6.24 -3.93
CA LYS A 74 -5.26 5.39 -2.87
C LYS A 74 -4.02 4.62 -3.32
N GLY A 75 -3.83 4.46 -4.63
CA GLY A 75 -2.60 3.93 -5.21
C GLY A 75 -1.43 4.91 -5.28
N GLY A 76 -1.50 6.06 -4.59
CA GLY A 76 -0.36 6.96 -4.43
C GLY A 76 -0.55 8.36 -5.00
N LYS A 77 -1.80 8.84 -5.12
CA LYS A 77 -2.11 10.16 -5.71
C LYS A 77 -1.40 10.38 -7.05
N LEU A 78 -1.43 9.37 -7.92
CA LEU A 78 -0.62 9.30 -9.14
C LEU A 78 -0.89 10.44 -10.14
N TYR A 79 -2.03 11.13 -10.00
CA TYR A 79 -2.42 12.31 -10.80
C TYR A 79 -1.77 13.62 -10.31
N GLU A 80 -1.18 13.63 -9.12
CA GLU A 80 -0.35 14.71 -8.57
C GLU A 80 0.91 14.08 -7.96
N PRO A 81 1.77 13.44 -8.78
CA PRO A 81 2.93 12.71 -8.30
C PRO A 81 4.07 13.65 -7.91
N SER A 82 4.97 13.18 -7.05
CA SER A 82 6.24 13.86 -6.78
C SER A 82 7.15 13.88 -8.02
N GLU A 83 8.10 14.81 -8.04
CA GLU A 83 9.13 14.86 -9.10
C GLU A 83 9.98 13.58 -9.09
N THR A 84 10.33 13.08 -7.90
CA THR A 84 11.08 11.85 -7.72
C THR A 84 10.36 10.64 -8.31
N LEU A 85 9.07 10.46 -8.02
CA LEU A 85 8.28 9.36 -8.59
C LEU A 85 8.14 9.51 -10.11
N THR A 86 7.93 10.73 -10.60
CA THR A 86 7.84 11.03 -12.04
C THR A 86 9.13 10.66 -12.77
N ALA A 87 10.29 11.04 -12.23
CA ALA A 87 11.59 10.67 -12.78
C ALA A 87 11.82 9.16 -12.72
N ALA A 88 11.40 8.51 -11.62
CA ALA A 88 11.55 7.08 -11.42
C ALA A 88 10.64 6.24 -12.33
N THR A 89 9.50 6.77 -12.80
CA THR A 89 8.62 6.06 -13.74
C THR A 89 8.92 6.36 -15.22
N ALA A 90 9.84 7.28 -15.51
CA ALA A 90 10.19 7.61 -16.88
C ALA A 90 10.62 6.34 -17.69
N PRO A 91 10.17 6.22 -18.96
CA PRO A 91 9.51 7.25 -19.78
C PRO A 91 7.99 7.36 -19.59
N LEU A 92 7.38 6.55 -18.72
CA LEU A 92 5.96 6.63 -18.40
C LEU A 92 5.71 7.70 -17.35
N THR A 93 4.50 8.26 -17.37
CA THR A 93 4.00 8.96 -16.19
C THR A 93 3.66 7.95 -15.09
N PRO A 94 3.57 8.38 -13.82
CA PRO A 94 3.14 7.51 -12.73
C PRO A 94 1.74 6.90 -12.94
N MET A 95 0.79 7.63 -13.53
CA MET A 95 -0.54 7.09 -13.87
C MET A 95 -0.46 6.00 -14.94
N GLN A 96 0.32 6.21 -16.00
CA GLN A 96 0.53 5.21 -17.04
C GLN A 96 1.18 3.95 -16.46
N PHE A 97 2.24 4.12 -15.67
CA PHE A 97 2.91 3.01 -14.99
C PHE A 97 1.94 2.24 -14.09
N GLY A 98 1.18 2.92 -13.24
CA GLY A 98 0.23 2.28 -12.32
C GLY A 98 -0.83 1.46 -13.03
N ALA A 99 -1.39 1.98 -14.13
CA ALA A 99 -2.39 1.27 -14.92
C ALA A 99 -1.79 0.06 -15.68
N LEU A 100 -0.64 0.24 -16.34
CA LEU A 100 0.03 -0.86 -17.05
C LEU A 100 0.51 -1.95 -16.09
N TRP A 101 1.02 -1.58 -14.92
CA TRP A 101 1.37 -2.55 -13.89
C TRP A 101 0.16 -3.39 -13.52
N LEU A 102 -0.99 -2.78 -13.22
CA LEU A 102 -2.20 -3.51 -12.88
C LEU A 102 -2.68 -4.46 -13.99
N TRP A 103 -2.65 -4.03 -15.25
CA TRP A 103 -3.10 -4.85 -16.37
C TRP A 103 -2.15 -5.97 -16.78
N THR A 104 -0.87 -5.90 -16.41
CA THR A 104 0.16 -6.88 -16.81
C THR A 104 0.76 -7.66 -15.65
N HIS A 105 0.44 -7.30 -14.41
CA HIS A 105 0.90 -8.01 -13.23
C HIS A 105 0.19 -9.36 -13.12
N ASP A 106 0.84 -10.35 -12.49
CA ASP A 106 0.30 -11.70 -12.33
C ASP A 106 -0.32 -11.89 -10.92
N PRO A 107 -1.64 -12.15 -10.81
CA PRO A 107 -2.61 -12.30 -11.89
C PRO A 107 -3.13 -10.95 -12.41
N GLU A 108 -3.53 -10.93 -13.69
CA GLU A 108 -4.03 -9.72 -14.34
C GLU A 108 -5.36 -9.27 -13.71
N VAL A 109 -5.53 -7.96 -13.52
CA VAL A 109 -6.82 -7.41 -13.06
C VAL A 109 -7.66 -6.99 -14.25
N HIS A 110 -8.97 -7.21 -14.16
CA HIS A 110 -9.89 -7.02 -15.28
C HIS A 110 -10.32 -5.56 -15.47
N THR A 111 -10.51 -4.83 -14.38
CA THR A 111 -11.06 -3.46 -14.43
C THR A 111 -10.38 -2.56 -13.43
N ILE A 112 -10.01 -1.37 -13.89
CA ILE A 112 -9.46 -0.30 -13.06
C ILE A 112 -10.48 0.83 -13.05
N VAL A 113 -10.85 1.31 -11.87
CA VAL A 113 -11.75 2.45 -11.73
C VAL A 113 -10.94 3.74 -11.69
N CYS A 114 -11.21 4.63 -12.64
CA CYS A 114 -10.73 6.02 -12.63
C CYS A 114 -11.84 6.96 -12.19
N GLY A 115 -11.49 7.95 -11.37
CA GLY A 115 -12.36 9.07 -11.06
C GLY A 115 -12.09 10.20 -12.05
N ALA A 116 -13.12 10.71 -12.72
CA ALA A 116 -13.02 11.83 -13.64
C ALA A 116 -14.04 12.91 -13.25
N ALA A 117 -13.57 14.15 -13.08
CA ALA A 117 -14.44 15.30 -12.82
C ALA A 117 -14.85 16.01 -14.12
N ARG A 118 -14.03 15.86 -15.16
CA ARG A 118 -14.26 16.38 -16.53
C ARG A 118 -13.77 15.38 -17.58
N PRO A 119 -14.26 15.44 -18.82
CA PRO A 119 -13.89 14.47 -19.87
C PRO A 119 -12.38 14.33 -20.10
N SER A 120 -11.62 15.43 -20.05
CA SER A 120 -10.17 15.42 -20.28
C SER A 120 -9.38 14.64 -19.22
N ASP A 121 -9.97 14.36 -18.04
CA ASP A 121 -9.32 13.53 -17.04
C ASP A 121 -9.21 12.05 -17.51
N LEU A 122 -9.94 11.66 -18.56
CA LEU A 122 -9.83 10.35 -19.19
C LEU A 122 -8.70 10.25 -20.21
N ASP A 123 -8.15 11.36 -20.69
CA ASP A 123 -7.21 11.38 -21.83
C ASP A 123 -6.00 10.49 -21.56
N GLU A 124 -5.44 10.57 -20.36
CA GLU A 124 -4.27 9.77 -19.97
C GLU A 124 -4.59 8.29 -19.81
N HIS A 125 -5.78 7.95 -19.28
CA HIS A 125 -6.24 6.57 -19.16
C HIS A 125 -6.45 5.94 -20.55
N VAL A 126 -7.11 6.66 -21.45
CA VAL A 126 -7.35 6.22 -22.83
C VAL A 126 -6.04 6.06 -23.58
N LYS A 127 -5.14 7.05 -23.48
CA LYS A 127 -3.79 6.97 -24.06
C LYS A 127 -3.05 5.72 -23.58
N THR A 128 -3.07 5.46 -22.27
CA THR A 128 -2.41 4.28 -21.69
C THR A 128 -2.98 2.98 -22.29
N ALA A 129 -4.30 2.84 -22.30
CA ALA A 129 -4.97 1.64 -22.79
C ALA A 129 -4.77 1.40 -24.30
N VAL A 130 -4.85 2.46 -25.10
CA VAL A 130 -4.86 2.36 -26.57
C VAL A 130 -3.44 2.34 -27.15
N GLU A 131 -2.53 3.17 -26.63
CA GLU A 131 -1.22 3.37 -27.23
C GLU A 131 -0.09 2.60 -26.54
N LEU A 132 -0.21 2.37 -25.22
CA LEU A 132 0.92 1.90 -24.41
C LEU A 132 0.77 0.45 -23.92
N LEU A 133 -0.45 -0.10 -23.87
CA LEU A 133 -0.69 -1.44 -23.32
C LEU A 133 0.13 -2.54 -24.03
N SER A 134 0.20 -2.50 -25.37
CA SER A 134 1.01 -3.45 -26.15
C SER A 134 2.52 -3.33 -25.90
N GLN A 135 2.98 -2.20 -25.37
CA GLN A 135 4.37 -1.94 -25.04
C GLN A 135 4.70 -2.30 -23.58
N ALA A 136 3.69 -2.54 -22.74
CA ALA A 136 3.88 -2.81 -21.31
C ALA A 136 4.93 -3.89 -21.00
N PRO A 137 5.02 -5.03 -21.74
CA PRO A 137 6.04 -6.05 -21.48
C PRO A 137 7.49 -5.55 -21.60
N SER A 138 7.75 -4.47 -22.35
CA SER A 138 9.08 -3.89 -22.51
C SER A 138 9.32 -2.67 -21.61
N VAL A 139 8.29 -1.85 -21.34
CA VAL A 139 8.46 -0.59 -20.60
C VAL A 139 8.25 -0.72 -19.09
N VAL A 140 7.39 -1.63 -18.64
CA VAL A 140 7.06 -1.78 -17.21
C VAL A 140 8.19 -2.45 -16.40
N PRO A 141 8.83 -3.56 -16.85
CA PRO A 141 9.82 -4.25 -16.02
C PRO A 141 11.03 -3.39 -15.62
N PRO A 142 11.63 -2.56 -16.50
CA PRO A 142 12.73 -1.68 -16.11
C PRO A 142 12.33 -0.64 -15.04
N ILE A 143 11.09 -0.16 -15.07
CA ILE A 143 10.57 0.77 -14.06
C ILE A 143 10.42 0.06 -12.72
N ILE A 144 9.84 -1.16 -12.69
CA ILE A 144 9.74 -1.98 -11.48
C ILE A 144 11.12 -2.18 -10.84
N LEU A 145 12.14 -2.52 -11.64
CA LEU A 145 13.49 -2.74 -11.13
C LEU A 145 14.07 -1.48 -10.48
N ARG A 146 13.91 -0.32 -11.12
CA ARG A 146 14.37 0.96 -10.58
C ARG A 146 13.68 1.29 -9.25
N LEU A 147 12.36 1.17 -9.22
CA LEU A 147 11.59 1.48 -8.02
C LEU A 147 11.90 0.50 -6.87
N ARG A 148 12.12 -0.79 -7.17
CA ARG A 148 12.57 -1.78 -6.17
C ARG A 148 13.96 -1.46 -5.61
N GLN A 149 14.89 -1.03 -6.45
CA GLN A 149 16.23 -0.61 -5.99
C GLN A 149 16.12 0.60 -5.06
N MET A 150 15.28 1.59 -5.39
CA MET A 150 15.02 2.74 -4.52
C MET A 150 14.43 2.29 -3.17
N TRP A 151 13.46 1.38 -3.19
CA TRP A 151 12.86 0.81 -1.97
C TRP A 151 13.88 0.06 -1.10
N GLU A 152 14.74 -0.76 -1.72
CA GLU A 152 15.82 -1.48 -1.04
C GLU A 152 16.82 -0.52 -0.38
N MET A 153 17.30 0.48 -1.13
CA MET A 153 18.23 1.50 -0.60
C MET A 153 17.61 2.27 0.58
N THR A 154 16.33 2.63 0.49
CA THR A 154 15.60 3.28 1.57
C THR A 154 15.53 2.40 2.82
N GLY A 155 15.29 1.10 2.65
CA GLY A 155 15.31 0.16 3.76
C GLY A 155 16.66 0.13 4.47
N SER A 156 17.76 0.01 3.71
CA SER A 156 19.11 0.02 4.30
C SER A 156 19.45 1.35 4.98
N LYS A 157 19.00 2.49 4.43
CA LYS A 157 19.16 3.81 5.11
C LYS A 157 18.51 3.83 6.50
N PHE A 158 17.30 3.29 6.63
CA PHE A 158 16.63 3.23 7.94
C PHE A 158 17.38 2.31 8.91
N VAL A 159 17.86 1.16 8.43
CA VAL A 159 18.68 0.23 9.24
C VAL A 159 19.93 0.94 9.75
N ASP A 160 20.69 1.59 8.87
CA ASP A 160 21.91 2.33 9.21
C ASP A 160 21.63 3.46 10.20
N ALA A 161 20.59 4.27 9.96
CA ALA A 161 20.20 5.39 10.82
C ALA A 161 19.77 4.93 12.24
N SER A 162 19.26 3.71 12.36
CA SER A 162 18.89 3.12 13.64
C SER A 162 20.05 2.46 14.39
N GLY A 163 21.25 2.39 13.78
CA GLY A 163 22.42 1.71 14.35
C GLY A 163 22.33 0.19 14.34
N MET A 164 21.35 -0.37 13.61
CA MET A 164 21.22 -1.80 13.40
C MET A 164 22.10 -2.28 12.26
N GLN A 165 22.28 -3.59 12.13
CA GLN A 165 22.89 -4.23 10.98
C GLN A 165 21.82 -4.96 10.17
N GLU A 166 21.96 -4.93 8.85
CA GLU A 166 21.07 -5.67 7.95
C GLU A 166 21.18 -7.17 8.21
N ILE A 167 20.03 -7.86 8.29
CA ILE A 167 19.95 -9.31 8.43
C ILE A 167 19.89 -9.92 7.02
N PRO A 168 20.91 -10.69 6.58
CA PRO A 168 21.01 -11.13 5.18
C PRO A 168 19.80 -11.89 4.63
N ASP A 169 19.21 -12.78 5.44
CA ASP A 169 18.11 -13.64 5.00
C ASP A 169 16.74 -12.95 5.07
N THR A 170 16.64 -11.89 5.86
CA THR A 170 15.41 -11.12 6.07
C THR A 170 15.74 -9.63 6.06
N PRO A 171 16.14 -9.05 4.92
CA PRO A 171 16.50 -7.63 4.88
C PRO A 171 15.27 -6.77 5.21
N PHE A 172 15.49 -5.59 5.78
CA PHE A 172 14.42 -4.74 6.31
C PHE A 172 13.37 -4.42 5.24
N HIS A 173 13.80 -4.06 4.02
CA HIS A 173 12.90 -3.73 2.91
C HIS A 173 11.92 -4.85 2.53
N ARG A 174 12.18 -6.10 2.96
CA ARG A 174 11.33 -7.29 2.77
C ARG A 174 10.83 -7.95 4.05
N SER A 175 10.99 -7.31 5.20
CA SER A 175 10.61 -7.94 6.48
C SER A 175 10.18 -6.97 7.56
N TRP A 176 10.16 -5.66 7.28
CA TRP A 176 9.84 -4.61 8.26
C TRP A 176 8.48 -4.77 8.94
N TRP A 177 7.53 -5.49 8.34
CA TRP A 177 6.20 -5.74 8.87
C TRP A 177 6.10 -6.96 9.79
N LEU A 178 7.10 -7.84 9.80
CA LEU A 178 7.07 -9.05 10.60
C LEU A 178 7.06 -8.69 12.10
N GLY A 179 6.11 -9.27 12.84
CA GLY A 179 5.94 -9.03 14.28
C GLY A 179 5.22 -7.72 14.63
N LEU A 180 4.83 -6.88 13.65
CA LEU A 180 4.08 -5.65 13.95
C LEU A 180 2.60 -5.99 14.20
N PRO A 181 1.98 -5.47 15.28
CA PRO A 181 0.55 -5.62 15.50
C PRO A 181 -0.25 -4.89 14.43
N ASN A 182 -1.33 -5.51 13.97
CA ASN A 182 -2.32 -4.79 13.19
C ASN A 182 -3.19 -3.88 14.07
N ALA A 183 -4.00 -3.02 13.44
CA ALA A 183 -4.85 -2.06 14.14
C ALA A 183 -5.86 -2.70 15.11
N PHE A 184 -6.24 -3.97 14.95
CA PHE A 184 -7.13 -4.67 15.89
C PHE A 184 -6.38 -5.36 17.04
N GLU A 185 -5.06 -5.53 16.93
CA GLU A 185 -4.21 -6.20 17.92
C GLU A 185 -3.49 -5.23 18.85
N HIS A 186 -3.20 -4.02 18.39
CA HIS A 186 -2.58 -3.00 19.21
C HIS A 186 -3.61 -2.43 20.20
N PRO A 187 -3.33 -2.42 21.52
CA PRO A 187 -4.14 -1.70 22.48
C PRO A 187 -4.30 -0.25 22.05
N GLY A 188 -5.50 0.13 21.66
CA GLY A 188 -5.74 1.43 21.03
C GLY A 188 -5.39 1.49 19.54
N GLY A 189 -5.77 0.51 18.71
CA GLY A 189 -6.14 0.82 17.33
C GLY A 189 -5.05 1.24 16.34
N SER A 190 -3.77 1.13 16.70
CA SER A 190 -2.66 1.78 16.01
C SER A 190 -2.18 0.99 14.78
N PRO A 191 -2.25 1.54 13.55
CA PRO A 191 -1.80 0.84 12.35
C PRO A 191 -0.30 1.07 12.11
N LEU A 192 0.58 0.57 13.00
CA LEU A 192 2.04 0.71 12.86
C LEU A 192 2.54 0.34 11.46
N PRO A 193 2.09 -0.78 10.84
CA PRO A 193 2.58 -1.14 9.52
C PRO A 193 2.29 -0.08 8.45
N LEU A 194 1.12 0.58 8.53
CA LEU A 194 0.76 1.67 7.62
C LEU A 194 1.71 2.86 7.78
N ILE A 195 2.10 3.19 9.01
CA ILE A 195 2.99 4.33 9.28
C ILE A 195 4.39 4.07 8.76
N VAL A 196 4.94 2.89 9.02
CA VAL A 196 6.26 2.49 8.47
C VAL A 196 6.22 2.47 6.95
N TRP A 197 5.13 1.97 6.36
CA TRP A 197 4.92 2.01 4.91
C TRP A 197 4.92 3.44 4.36
N LEU A 198 4.21 4.38 5.00
CA LEU A 198 4.23 5.79 4.61
C LEU A 198 5.63 6.39 4.74
N ALA A 199 6.38 6.06 5.80
CA ALA A 199 7.76 6.50 5.96
C ALA A 199 8.64 6.03 4.79
N MET A 200 8.53 4.75 4.42
CA MET A 200 9.24 4.19 3.28
C MET A 200 8.88 4.89 1.96
N LEU A 201 7.60 5.22 1.73
CA LEU A 201 7.17 5.94 0.53
C LEU A 201 7.72 7.36 0.44
N VAL A 202 7.75 8.08 1.57
CA VAL A 202 8.33 9.44 1.60
C VAL A 202 9.82 9.37 1.32
N GLU A 203 10.57 8.52 2.03
CA GLU A 203 12.03 8.44 1.86
C GLU A 203 12.43 7.88 0.48
N ALA A 204 11.67 6.91 -0.07
CA ALA A 204 11.99 6.32 -1.38
C ALA A 204 11.56 7.19 -2.56
N PHE A 205 10.37 7.78 -2.49
CA PHE A 205 9.70 8.37 -3.66
C PHE A 205 9.29 9.83 -3.45
N ASP A 206 9.68 10.47 -2.36
CA ASP A 206 9.34 11.87 -2.06
C ASP A 206 7.81 12.12 -2.06
N MET A 207 7.04 11.13 -1.58
CA MET A 207 5.57 11.16 -1.59
C MET A 207 5.00 11.90 -0.36
N VAL A 208 5.56 13.05 0.00
CA VAL A 208 5.20 13.82 1.20
C VAL A 208 3.73 14.21 1.21
N ASP A 209 3.20 14.74 0.10
CA ASP A 209 1.79 15.16 -0.01
C ASP A 209 0.83 13.99 0.19
N TYR A 210 1.10 12.87 -0.47
CA TYR A 210 0.30 11.65 -0.31
C TYR A 210 0.34 11.17 1.13
N ALA A 211 1.54 11.05 1.73
CA ALA A 211 1.70 10.62 3.11
C ALA A 211 1.01 11.56 4.10
N SER A 212 1.11 12.88 3.91
CA SER A 212 0.46 13.90 4.72
C SER A 212 -1.06 13.76 4.74
N GLU A 213 -1.68 13.62 3.56
CA GLU A 213 -3.13 13.40 3.44
C GLU A 213 -3.56 12.11 4.17
N ARG A 214 -2.80 11.04 3.95
CA ARG A 214 -3.04 9.74 4.57
C ARG A 214 -2.90 9.80 6.10
N PHE A 215 -1.93 10.55 6.61
CA PHE A 215 -1.71 10.79 8.04
C PHE A 215 -2.82 11.64 8.67
N ALA A 216 -3.27 12.69 7.98
CA ALA A 216 -4.41 13.50 8.41
C ALA A 216 -5.70 12.66 8.47
N MET A 217 -5.89 11.72 7.54
CA MET A 217 -7.01 10.78 7.59
C MET A 217 -6.95 9.84 8.81
N LEU A 218 -5.76 9.33 9.17
CA LEU A 218 -5.54 8.58 10.41
C LEU A 218 -6.02 9.38 11.61
N GLN A 219 -5.49 10.58 11.79
CA GLN A 219 -5.84 11.49 12.89
C GLN A 219 -7.33 11.81 12.96
N LYS A 220 -7.99 11.95 11.81
CA LYS A 220 -9.42 12.24 11.77
C LYS A 220 -10.27 11.04 12.16
N ASN A 221 -9.91 9.83 11.73
CA ASN A 221 -10.71 8.62 12.00
C ASN A 221 -10.66 8.21 13.48
N VAL A 222 -9.53 8.50 14.12
CA VAL A 222 -9.34 8.48 15.57
C VAL A 222 -10.41 9.27 16.30
N SER A 223 -10.58 10.54 15.93
CA SER A 223 -11.49 11.45 16.61
C SER A 223 -12.96 11.03 16.49
N ARG A 224 -13.27 10.11 15.57
CA ARG A 224 -14.63 9.66 15.24
C ARG A 224 -14.97 8.25 15.71
N GLY A 225 -14.02 7.50 16.29
CA GLY A 225 -14.22 6.09 16.63
C GLY A 225 -14.61 5.23 15.42
N SER A 226 -14.17 5.62 14.21
CA SER A 226 -14.54 4.97 12.97
C SER A 226 -13.59 3.82 12.66
N TRP A 227 -14.06 2.59 12.87
CA TRP A 227 -13.33 1.35 12.58
C TRP A 227 -13.56 0.83 11.15
N ALA A 228 -14.52 1.41 10.41
CA ALA A 228 -14.92 1.00 9.05
C ALA A 228 -14.33 1.88 7.93
N SER A 229 -13.56 2.92 8.30
CA SER A 229 -12.93 3.86 7.36
C SER A 229 -11.59 3.35 6.85
N TRP A 230 -11.05 4.04 5.85
CA TRP A 230 -9.72 3.82 5.25
C TRP A 230 -8.57 3.74 6.27
N THR A 231 -8.80 4.13 7.52
CA THR A 231 -7.89 3.85 8.63
C THR A 231 -8.69 3.71 9.92
N PRO A 232 -8.58 2.60 10.67
CA PRO A 232 -8.86 2.62 12.10
C PRO A 232 -7.75 3.41 12.79
N GLY A 233 -8.02 4.10 13.90
CA GLY A 233 -6.92 4.79 14.60
C GLY A 233 -7.26 5.30 16.00
N VAL A 234 -6.21 5.55 16.78
CA VAL A 234 -6.14 6.23 18.09
C VAL A 234 -5.06 7.34 18.05
N PRO A 235 -5.07 8.37 18.94
CA PRO A 235 -4.22 9.55 18.76
C PRO A 235 -2.73 9.24 18.72
N LEU A 236 -2.00 10.04 17.93
CA LEU A 236 -0.54 9.97 17.72
C LEU A 236 0.33 9.93 18.97
N GLY A 237 -0.17 10.36 20.13
CA GLY A 237 0.53 10.31 21.40
C GLY A 237 0.60 8.94 22.08
N MET A 238 -0.10 7.91 21.57
CA MET A 238 -0.07 6.54 22.11
C MET A 238 0.77 5.56 21.28
N TYR A 239 1.46 6.04 20.25
CA TYR A 239 2.41 5.25 19.49
C TYR A 239 3.64 5.23 20.37
N GLY A 240 3.71 4.22 21.24
CA GLY A 240 4.84 4.01 22.12
C GLY A 240 6.10 4.04 21.26
N SER A 241 6.76 5.17 21.33
CA SER A 241 8.01 5.46 20.66
C SER A 241 9.06 5.54 21.75
N ASP A 242 8.89 4.70 22.76
CA ASP A 242 9.69 4.52 23.95
C ASP A 242 10.33 3.13 23.90
N ASP A 243 11.28 2.91 24.80
CA ASP A 243 12.03 1.65 24.86
C ASP A 243 11.11 0.46 25.19
N GLU A 244 10.02 0.68 25.92
CA GLU A 244 8.99 -0.35 26.21
C GLU A 244 8.35 -0.91 24.93
N THR A 245 8.15 -0.08 23.91
CA THR A 245 7.56 -0.55 22.65
C THR A 245 8.55 -1.33 21.80
N VAL A 246 9.85 -1.00 21.87
CA VAL A 246 10.89 -1.81 21.22
C VAL A 246 10.91 -3.22 21.81
N GLU A 247 10.79 -3.35 23.14
CA GLU A 247 10.71 -4.64 23.82
C GLU A 247 9.46 -5.44 23.44
N ASP A 248 8.27 -4.82 23.39
CA ASP A 248 7.02 -5.48 22.96
C ASP A 248 7.11 -5.99 21.51
N LEU A 249 7.59 -5.15 20.59
CA LEU A 249 7.76 -5.54 19.19
C LEU A 249 8.79 -6.67 19.05
N THR A 250 9.88 -6.63 19.81
CA THR A 250 10.87 -7.71 19.83
C THR A 250 10.25 -9.02 20.33
N ALA A 251 9.44 -8.98 21.40
CA ALA A 251 8.74 -10.14 21.93
C ALA A 251 7.71 -10.74 20.94
N ARG A 252 7.16 -9.91 20.06
CA ARG A 252 6.27 -10.32 18.95
C ARG A 252 7.01 -10.87 17.73
N GLY A 253 8.35 -10.90 17.74
CA GLY A 253 9.17 -11.40 16.64
C GLY A 253 9.54 -10.33 15.60
N CYS A 254 9.43 -9.04 15.93
CA CYS A 254 9.95 -7.99 15.06
C CYS A 254 11.47 -7.92 15.17
N HIS A 255 12.17 -8.40 14.15
CA HIS A 255 13.64 -8.42 14.12
C HIS A 255 14.28 -7.03 13.98
N TYR A 256 13.50 -6.04 13.54
CA TYR A 256 13.94 -4.67 13.31
C TYR A 256 13.19 -3.66 14.18
N ALA A 257 12.79 -4.05 15.41
CA ALA A 257 12.02 -3.18 16.29
C ALA A 257 12.63 -1.77 16.48
N PRO A 258 13.95 -1.61 16.72
CA PRO A 258 14.57 -0.28 16.76
C PRO A 258 14.43 0.52 15.45
N THR A 259 14.66 -0.12 14.30
CA THR A 259 14.51 0.52 12.96
C THR A 259 13.07 0.95 12.70
N VAL A 260 12.09 0.11 13.05
CA VAL A 260 10.65 0.41 12.92
C VAL A 260 10.29 1.64 13.74
N ILE A 261 10.70 1.70 15.01
CA ILE A 261 10.41 2.85 15.87
C ILE A 261 11.13 4.11 15.38
N ALA A 262 12.36 3.99 14.86
CA ALA A 262 13.06 5.11 14.24
C ALA A 262 12.30 5.67 13.03
N ALA A 263 11.82 4.80 12.13
CA ALA A 263 11.02 5.21 10.97
C ALA A 263 9.71 5.90 11.38
N VAL A 264 9.01 5.38 12.39
CA VAL A 264 7.79 5.99 12.96
C VAL A 264 8.07 7.38 13.51
N ARG A 265 9.12 7.55 14.33
CA ARG A 265 9.50 8.85 14.89
C ARG A 265 9.87 9.85 13.78
N TRP A 266 10.62 9.40 12.78
CA TRP A 266 11.05 10.22 11.65
C TRP A 266 9.85 10.76 10.87
N ILE A 267 8.95 9.89 10.40
CA ILE A 267 7.80 10.33 9.60
C ILE A 267 6.83 11.21 10.41
N GLN A 268 6.69 10.96 11.72
CA GLN A 268 5.90 11.84 12.59
C GLN A 268 6.50 13.24 12.67
N SER A 269 7.83 13.36 12.76
CA SER A 269 8.50 14.66 12.77
C SER A 269 8.38 15.38 11.41
N GLU A 270 8.53 14.65 10.31
CA GLU A 270 8.48 15.18 8.95
C GLU A 270 7.10 15.71 8.58
N LEU A 271 6.02 15.03 9.02
CA LEU A 271 4.65 15.41 8.70
C LEU A 271 4.02 16.39 9.70
N SER A 272 4.72 16.72 10.80
CA SER A 272 4.24 17.67 11.82
C SER A 272 4.78 19.09 11.64
N SER A 273 5.78 19.27 10.78
CA SER A 273 6.36 20.58 10.40
C SER A 273 5.58 21.26 9.28
#